data_AF-A0A2A5JSP4-F1
#
_entry.id   AF-A0A2A5JSP4-F1
#
_cell.length_a   1.000
_cell.length_b   1.000
_cell.length_c   1.000
_cell.angle_alpha   90.00
_cell.angle_beta   90.00
_cell.angle_gamma   90.00
#
_symmetry.space_group_name_H-M   'P 1'
#
loop_
_entity.id
_entity.type
_entity.pdbx_description
1 polymer ?
#
loop_
_entity_poly.entity_id
_entity_poly.type
_entity_poly.pdbx_seq_one_letter_code
_entity_poly.pdbx_strand_id
1 'polypeptide(L)'
;MTWFKNKQHGRVYDVTEVVKSSDKRLMNPLICHECHMLVSYQGAAGEVVSEQLLYDDAFYRAFHNHDSCYVMVDENGIRHYHPSEHSD
;
A
#
# COMPACT_ATOMS: atom_id res chain seq x y z
N MET A 1 23.64 -22.05 -7.96
CA MET A 1 22.43 -21.83 -7.13
C MET A 1 21.66 -20.68 -7.73
N THR A 2 20.54 -20.98 -8.39
CA THR A 2 19.70 -19.99 -9.09
C THR A 2 18.74 -19.33 -8.09
N TRP A 3 19.08 -18.13 -7.62
CA TRP A 3 18.28 -17.34 -6.65
C TRP A 3 17.11 -16.56 -7.27
N PHE A 4 16.77 -16.78 -8.55
CA PHE A 4 15.69 -16.07 -9.25
C PHE A 4 14.47 -16.97 -9.47
N LYS A 5 13.91 -17.54 -8.40
CA LYS A 5 12.66 -18.32 -8.48
C LYS A 5 11.71 -17.95 -7.35
N ASN A 6 11.12 -16.78 -7.46
CA ASN A 6 9.67 -16.56 -7.35
C ASN A 6 9.39 -15.06 -7.48
N LYS A 7 9.19 -14.60 -8.71
CA LYS A 7 8.31 -13.43 -8.92
C LYS A 7 6.89 -13.96 -8.74
N GLN A 8 6.48 -14.21 -7.49
CA GLN A 8 5.04 -14.33 -7.25
C GLN A 8 4.45 -12.98 -7.66
N HIS A 9 3.59 -13.02 -8.67
CA HIS A 9 2.93 -11.83 -9.20
C HIS A 9 2.03 -11.30 -8.10
N GLY A 10 2.48 -10.24 -7.42
CA GLY A 10 1.63 -9.52 -6.49
C GLY A 10 0.34 -9.12 -7.19
N ARG A 11 -0.78 -9.22 -6.48
CA ARG A 11 -2.10 -8.86 -7.04
C ARG A 11 -2.34 -7.39 -6.77
N VAL A 12 -2.85 -6.69 -7.79
CA VAL A 12 -3.18 -5.28 -7.67
C VAL A 12 -4.64 -5.14 -7.30
N TYR A 13 -4.92 -4.31 -6.30
CA TYR A 13 -6.25 -4.04 -5.79
C TYR A 13 -6.52 -2.55 -5.75
N ASP A 14 -7.79 -2.20 -5.96
CA ASP A 14 -8.30 -0.83 -5.87
C ASP A 14 -8.45 -0.41 -4.40
N VAL A 15 -7.98 0.80 -4.11
CA VAL A 15 -7.96 1.36 -2.77
C VAL A 15 -9.27 2.07 -2.51
N THR A 16 -9.97 1.65 -1.47
CA THR A 16 -11.29 2.16 -1.10
C THR A 16 -11.24 3.20 0.01
N GLU A 17 -10.19 3.17 0.84
CA GLU A 17 -10.01 4.13 1.94
C GLU A 17 -8.53 4.30 2.27
N VAL A 18 -8.11 5.53 2.57
CA VAL A 18 -6.78 5.84 3.10
C VAL A 18 -6.93 6.73 4.31
N VAL A 19 -6.41 6.27 5.45
CA VAL A 19 -6.44 7.03 6.70
C VAL A 19 -5.02 7.24 7.19
N LYS A 20 -4.61 8.51 7.34
CA LYS A 20 -3.34 8.83 7.98
C LYS A 20 -3.41 8.45 9.45
N SER A 21 -2.56 7.53 9.89
CA SER A 21 -2.52 7.13 11.30
C SER A 21 -1.79 8.19 12.12
N SER A 22 -2.52 8.81 13.04
CA SER A 22 -1.94 9.69 14.07
C SER A 22 -1.59 8.94 15.36
N ASP A 23 -1.69 7.61 15.37
CA ASP A 23 -1.40 6.82 16.57
C ASP A 23 0.11 6.81 16.83
N LYS A 24 0.51 7.45 17.94
CA LYS A 24 1.91 7.52 18.40
C LYS A 24 2.49 6.14 18.74
N ARG A 25 1.66 5.12 18.94
CA ARG A 25 2.10 3.72 19.17
C ARG A 25 2.59 3.05 17.89
N LEU A 26 2.12 3.53 16.74
CA LEU A 26 2.55 3.07 15.41
C LEU A 26 3.70 3.92 14.86
N MET A 27 4.17 4.92 15.61
CA MET A 27 5.39 5.64 15.27
C MET A 27 6.59 4.86 15.75
N ASN A 28 7.44 4.44 14.83
CA ASN A 28 8.70 3.78 15.18
C ASN A 28 9.60 4.80 15.92
N PRO A 29 9.93 4.60 17.21
CA PRO A 29 10.74 5.56 17.95
C PRO A 29 12.19 5.64 17.46
N LEU A 30 12.65 4.67 16.65
CA LEU A 30 13.96 4.69 15.99
C LEU A 30 13.95 5.41 14.64
N ILE A 31 12.76 5.67 14.08
CA ILE A 31 12.57 6.38 12.83
C ILE A 31 11.61 7.53 13.12
N CYS A 32 12.16 8.65 13.59
CA CYS A 32 11.45 9.79 14.20
C CYS A 32 10.37 10.47 13.32
N HIS A 33 10.09 9.97 12.12
CA HIS A 33 9.27 10.64 11.10
C HIS A 33 8.32 9.74 10.29
N GLU A 34 8.35 8.41 10.43
CA GLU A 34 7.50 7.55 9.60
C GLU A 34 6.12 7.39 10.23
N CYS A 35 5.22 8.31 9.88
CA CYS A 35 3.79 8.09 10.04
C CYS A 35 3.40 6.85 9.22
N HIS A 36 2.48 6.03 9.73
CA HIS A 36 1.85 5.00 8.92
C HIS A 36 0.52 5.52 8.39
N MET A 37 0.05 4.97 7.29
CA MET A 37 -1.33 5.07 6.85
C MET A 37 -1.98 3.70 6.88
N LEU A 38 -3.26 3.66 7.22
CA LEU A 38 -4.09 2.49 7.06
C LEU A 38 -4.73 2.58 5.68
N VAL A 39 -4.50 1.56 4.85
CA VAL A 39 -5.03 1.48 3.50
C VAL A 39 -6.02 0.33 3.45
N SER A 40 -7.26 0.64 3.08
CA SER A 40 -8.29 -0.35 2.83
C SER A 40 -8.42 -0.59 1.32
N TYR A 41 -8.55 -1.85 0.93
CA TYR A 41 -8.73 -2.26 -0.46
C TYR A 41 -9.72 -3.42 -0.56
N GLN A 42 -10.32 -3.59 -1.73
CA GLN A 42 -11.25 -4.69 -1.97
C GLN A 42 -10.51 -5.94 -2.44
N GLY A 43 -10.49 -6.97 -1.59
CA GLY A 43 -9.90 -8.27 -1.86
C GLY A 43 -10.62 -9.07 -2.94
N ALA A 44 -10.04 -10.22 -3.32
CA ALA A 44 -10.51 -11.00 -4.46
C ALA A 44 -11.87 -11.67 -4.25
N ALA A 45 -12.31 -11.87 -3.00
CA ALA A 45 -13.63 -12.40 -2.66
C ALA A 45 -14.63 -11.29 -2.28
N GLY A 46 -14.30 -10.03 -2.57
CA GLY A 46 -15.14 -8.86 -2.29
C GLY A 46 -15.07 -8.35 -0.85
N GLU A 47 -14.22 -8.96 -0.02
CA GLU A 47 -13.92 -8.54 1.34
C GLU A 47 -13.13 -7.22 1.36
N VAL A 48 -13.40 -6.37 2.36
CA VAL A 48 -12.55 -5.19 2.60
C VAL A 48 -11.41 -5.62 3.51
N VAL A 49 -10.18 -5.48 3.03
CA VAL A 49 -8.96 -5.74 3.79
C VAL A 49 -8.31 -4.41 4.09
N SER A 50 -7.83 -4.24 5.33
CA SER A 50 -7.10 -3.04 5.75
C SER A 50 -5.70 -3.44 6.21
N GLU A 51 -4.68 -2.85 5.60
CA GLU A 51 -3.28 -3.06 5.96
C GLU A 51 -2.54 -1.75 6.19
N GLN A 52 -1.44 -1.82 6.93
CA GLN A 52 -0.61 -0.67 7.24
C GLN A 52 0.45 -0.47 6.17
N LEU A 53 0.67 0.77 5.78
CA LEU A 53 1.72 1.17 4.85
C LEU A 53 2.43 2.41 5.38
N LEU A 54 3.71 2.58 5.06
CA LEU A 54 4.43 3.82 5.34
C LEU A 54 3.73 5.01 4.68
N TYR A 55 3.67 6.13 5.39
CA TYR A 55 3.04 7.33 4.87
C TYR A 55 3.78 7.86 3.65
N ASP A 56 3.04 8.00 2.56
CA ASP A 56 3.47 8.62 1.33
C ASP A 56 2.53 9.78 1.01
N ASP A 57 3.08 10.99 1.00
CA ASP A 57 2.32 12.22 0.76
C ASP A 57 1.72 12.26 -0.65
N ALA A 58 2.42 11.70 -1.65
CA ALA A 58 1.93 11.69 -3.03
C ALA A 58 0.73 10.75 -3.16
N PHE A 59 0.84 9.54 -2.61
CA PHE A 59 -0.26 8.57 -2.61
C PHE A 59 -1.47 9.08 -1.80
N TYR A 60 -1.22 9.62 -0.60
CA TYR A 60 -2.28 10.17 0.25
C TYR A 60 -3.02 11.32 -0.44
N ARG A 61 -2.29 12.25 -1.07
CA ARG A 61 -2.91 13.36 -1.81
C ARG A 61 -3.64 12.88 -3.05
N ALA A 62 -3.09 11.94 -3.81
CA ALA A 62 -3.77 11.38 -4.99
C ALA A 62 -5.13 10.81 -4.59
N PHE A 63 -5.19 9.99 -3.53
CA PHE A 63 -6.45 9.44 -3.02
C PHE A 63 -7.43 10.54 -2.59
N HIS A 64 -6.95 11.56 -1.86
CA HIS A 64 -7.80 12.68 -1.40
C HIS A 64 -8.22 13.65 -2.52
N ASN A 65 -7.51 13.65 -3.65
CA ASN A 65 -7.93 14.36 -4.85
C ASN A 65 -8.93 13.55 -5.69
N HIS A 66 -9.35 12.38 -5.20
CA HIS A 66 -10.21 11.42 -5.91
C HIS A 66 -9.55 10.79 -7.15
N ASP A 67 -8.23 10.74 -7.19
CA ASP A 67 -7.50 9.97 -8.21
C ASP A 67 -7.57 8.47 -7.89
N SER A 68 -7.57 7.64 -8.93
CA SER A 68 -7.52 6.18 -8.76
C SER A 68 -6.18 5.76 -8.16
N CYS A 69 -6.24 5.12 -6.99
CA CYS A 69 -5.08 4.62 -6.27
C CYS A 69 -5.14 3.10 -6.16
N TYR A 70 -3.98 2.46 -6.24
CA TYR A 70 -3.86 1.01 -6.24
C TYR A 70 -2.75 0.55 -5.30
N VAL A 71 -2.95 -0.62 -4.71
CA VAL A 71 -1.92 -1.32 -3.95
C VAL A 71 -1.62 -2.67 -4.57
N MET A 72 -0.35 -3.06 -4.55
CA MET A 72 0.05 -4.42 -4.86
C MET A 72 0.23 -5.19 -3.55
N VAL A 73 -0.48 -6.30 -3.42
CA VAL A 73 -0.38 -7.25 -2.31
C VAL A 73 0.50 -8.41 -2.75
N ASP A 74 1.54 -8.69 -1.99
CA ASP A 74 2.35 -9.91 -2.14
C ASP A 74 2.58 -10.62 -0.79
N GLU A 75 3.41 -11.65 -0.79
CA GLU A 75 3.72 -12.47 0.40
C GLU A 75 4.28 -11.65 1.59
N ASN A 76 4.81 -10.45 1.32
CA ASN A 76 5.42 -9.58 2.32
C ASN A 76 4.49 -8.43 2.76
N GLY A 77 3.25 -8.39 2.27
CA GLY A 77 2.25 -7.36 2.58
C GLY A 77 1.94 -6.45 1.39
N ILE A 78 1.48 -5.23 1.69
CA ILE A 78 1.12 -4.23 0.67
C ILE A 78 2.23 -3.24 0.34
N ARG A 79 2.27 -2.81 -0.93
CA ARG A 79 3.07 -1.68 -1.43
C ARG A 79 2.27 -0.83 -2.41
N HIS A 80 2.68 0.43 -2.60
CA HIS A 80 2.09 1.29 -3.65
C HIS A 80 2.25 0.66 -5.02
N TYR A 81 1.20 0.79 -5.82
CA TYR A 81 1.25 0.41 -7.22
C TYR A 81 1.01 1.62 -8.09
N HIS A 82 2.02 1.98 -8.89
CA HIS A 82 1.91 3.01 -9.91
C HIS A 82 1.77 2.35 -11.29
N PRO A 83 0.62 2.51 -11.98
CA PRO A 83 0.39 1.90 -13.29
C PRO A 83 1.44 2.29 -14.36
N SER A 84 2.11 3.43 -14.18
CA SER A 84 3.19 3.90 -15.06
C SER A 84 4.46 3.03 -15.01
N GLU A 85 4.62 2.16 -14.01
CA GLU A 85 5.79 1.29 -13.87
C GLU A 85 5.71 0.00 -14.72
N HIS A 86 4.60 -0.23 -15.43
CA HIS A 86 4.39 -1.41 -16.28
C HIS A 86 4.18 -1.09 -17.76
N SER A 87 4.58 0.10 -18.21
CA SER A 87 4.60 0.44 -19.64
C SER A 87 5.92 0.01 -20.28
N ASP A 88 6.07 -1.28 -20.60
CA ASP A 88 7.06 -1.81 -21.55
C ASP A 88 6.35 -2.60 -22.66
#